data_AF-A0A1C0YPY8-F1
#
_entry.id   AF-A0A1C0YPY8-F1
#
_cell.length_a   1.000
_cell.length_b   1.000
_cell.length_c   1.000
_cell.angle_alpha   90.00
_cell.angle_beta   90.00
_cell.angle_gamma   90.00
#
_symmetry.space_group_name_H-M   'P 1'
#
loop_
_entity.id
_entity.type
_entity.pdbx_description
1 polymer ?
#
loop_
_entity_poly.entity_id
_entity_poly.type
_entity_poly.pdbx_seq_one_letter_code
_entity_poly.pdbx_strand_id
1 'polypeptide(L)'
;MTVSEQSLRQAIRIITSIDGIVMNPQHLLLDILALSQVPAFADDEKFNSVIATIEKALREIANNDAIGDRLKNDFTGFKSFHIKSDYPTDPPHDDLRIVYERETKQVWIVAFGHRYLPDDFYDRIRQSNRM
;
A
#
# COMPACT_ATOMS: atom_id res chain seq x y z
N MET A 1 -2.57 5.07 -21.96
CA MET A 1 -1.98 6.36 -21.57
C MET A 1 -0.91 6.05 -20.53
N THR A 2 -0.21 7.03 -19.98
CA THR A 2 0.78 6.82 -18.91
C THR A 2 0.47 7.77 -17.77
N VAL A 3 0.64 7.32 -16.53
CA VAL A 3 0.42 8.18 -15.36
C VAL A 3 1.41 9.34 -15.39
N SER A 4 0.92 10.56 -15.18
CA SER A 4 1.71 11.79 -15.20
C SER A 4 2.54 11.95 -13.93
N GLU A 5 3.65 12.68 -14.05
CA GLU A 5 4.47 13.04 -12.89
C GLU A 5 3.66 13.83 -11.84
N GLN A 6 2.69 14.62 -12.28
CA GLN A 6 1.79 15.35 -11.39
C GLN A 6 0.95 14.40 -10.54
N SER A 7 0.35 13.36 -11.14
CA SER A 7 -0.41 12.34 -10.41
C SER A 7 0.46 11.57 -9.42
N LEU A 8 1.70 11.20 -9.80
CA LEU A 8 2.65 10.55 -8.88
C LEU A 8 2.99 11.43 -7.68
N ARG A 9 3.31 12.71 -7.91
CA ARG A 9 3.62 13.67 -6.84
C ARG A 9 2.43 13.92 -5.93
N GLN A 10 1.22 13.97 -6.49
CA GLN A 10 0.01 14.15 -5.72
C GLN A 10 -0.27 12.93 -4.84
N ALA A 11 -0.08 11.71 -5.36
CA ALA A 11 -0.20 10.49 -4.58
C ALA A 11 0.76 10.48 -3.38
N ILE A 12 2.03 10.84 -3.57
CA ILE A 12 3.00 10.96 -2.46
C ILE A 12 2.45 11.91 -1.39
N ARG A 13 2.01 13.11 -1.79
CA ARG A 13 1.47 14.11 -0.85
C ARG A 13 0.28 13.58 -0.07
N ILE A 14 -0.68 12.96 -0.74
CA ILE A 14 -1.87 12.38 -0.10
C ILE A 14 -1.44 11.37 0.95
N ILE A 15 -0.61 10.39 0.59
CA ILE A 15 -0.23 9.30 1.50
C ILE A 15 0.60 9.82 2.68
N THR A 16 1.54 10.74 2.44
CA THR A 16 2.35 11.34 3.52
C THR A 16 1.55 12.26 4.45
N SER A 17 0.35 12.69 4.05
CA SER A 17 -0.53 13.54 4.87
C SER A 17 -1.42 12.75 5.84
N ILE A 18 -1.36 11.42 5.81
CA ILE A 18 -2.18 10.57 6.68
C ILE A 18 -1.55 10.52 8.08
N ASP A 19 -2.26 11.07 9.06
CA ASP A 19 -1.85 10.99 10.46
C ASP A 19 -1.92 9.55 10.98
N GLY A 20 -0.99 9.20 11.88
CA GLY A 20 -0.98 7.90 12.57
C GLY A 20 -0.32 6.75 11.80
N ILE A 21 0.14 7.00 10.56
CA ILE A 21 0.98 6.06 9.81
C ILE A 21 2.39 6.62 9.59
N VAL A 22 3.36 5.72 9.47
CA VAL A 22 4.74 6.02 9.11
C VAL A 22 5.21 5.01 8.07
N MET A 23 6.06 5.47 7.15
CA MET A 23 6.53 4.67 6.03
C MET A 23 7.94 5.11 5.62
N ASN A 24 8.76 4.16 5.16
CA ASN A 24 10.04 4.49 4.54
C ASN A 24 9.80 5.28 3.23
N PRO A 25 10.39 6.48 3.05
CA PRO A 25 10.16 7.31 1.86
C PRO A 25 10.53 6.64 0.53
N GLN A 26 11.55 5.78 0.52
CA GLN A 26 11.95 5.03 -0.68
C GLN A 26 10.91 3.98 -1.03
N HIS A 27 10.41 3.23 -0.04
CA HIS A 27 9.34 2.26 -0.25
C HIS A 27 8.06 2.94 -0.76
N LEU A 28 7.70 4.10 -0.21
CA LEU A 28 6.55 4.87 -0.67
C LEU A 28 6.66 5.21 -2.17
N LEU A 29 7.82 5.70 -2.59
CA LEU A 29 8.06 6.01 -3.99
C LEU A 29 7.97 4.77 -4.87
N LEU A 30 8.61 3.67 -4.46
CA LEU A 30 8.62 2.42 -5.22
C LEU A 30 7.21 1.84 -5.38
N ASP A 31 6.39 1.89 -4.34
CA ASP A 31 5.01 1.37 -4.34
C ASP A 31 4.11 2.19 -5.26
N ILE A 32 4.23 3.52 -5.22
CA ILE A 32 3.52 4.44 -6.12
C ILE A 32 3.93 4.21 -7.57
N LEU A 33 5.24 4.04 -7.84
CA LEU A 33 5.73 3.74 -9.17
C LEU A 33 5.23 2.38 -9.65
N ALA A 34 5.29 1.34 -8.81
CA ALA A 34 4.81 0.01 -9.15
C ALA A 34 3.32 0.01 -9.50
N LEU A 35 2.48 0.72 -8.73
CA LEU A 35 1.06 0.90 -9.06
C LEU A 35 0.83 1.58 -10.40
N SER A 36 1.64 2.59 -10.73
CA SER A 36 1.54 3.30 -12.01
C SER A 36 1.83 2.41 -13.23
N GLN A 37 2.54 1.30 -13.02
CA GLN A 37 2.87 0.33 -14.07
C GLN A 37 1.80 -0.76 -14.23
N VAL A 38 0.80 -0.82 -13.34
CA VAL A 38 -0.30 -1.79 -13.48
C VAL A 38 -1.16 -1.38 -14.68
N PRO A 39 -1.32 -2.23 -15.72
CA PRO A 39 -2.02 -1.83 -16.94
C PRO A 39 -3.46 -1.36 -16.73
N ALA A 40 -4.16 -1.91 -15.73
CA ALA A 40 -5.51 -1.50 -15.38
C ALA A 40 -5.60 -0.09 -14.78
N PHE A 41 -4.49 0.44 -14.25
CA PHE A 41 -4.40 1.74 -13.60
C PHE A 41 -3.59 2.76 -14.42
N ALA A 42 -3.16 2.41 -15.63
CA ALA A 42 -2.19 3.15 -16.44
C ALA A 42 -2.78 4.40 -17.15
N ASP A 43 -3.55 5.20 -16.44
CA ASP A 43 -3.91 6.58 -16.78
C ASP A 43 -4.25 7.35 -15.49
N ASP A 44 -4.18 8.68 -15.56
CA ASP A 44 -4.29 9.53 -14.37
C ASP A 44 -5.62 9.38 -13.63
N GLU A 45 -6.73 9.23 -14.35
CA GLU A 45 -8.06 9.09 -13.74
C GLU A 45 -8.11 7.81 -12.91
N LYS A 46 -7.75 6.69 -13.52
CA LYS A 46 -7.78 5.39 -12.85
C LYS A 46 -6.78 5.32 -11.71
N PHE A 47 -5.55 5.79 -11.94
CA PHE A 47 -4.52 5.82 -10.92
C PHE A 47 -4.96 6.63 -9.70
N ASN A 48 -5.52 7.83 -9.90
CA ASN A 48 -5.98 8.68 -8.81
C ASN A 48 -7.14 8.05 -8.03
N SER A 49 -8.05 7.33 -8.69
CA SER A 49 -9.12 6.58 -8.02
C SER A 49 -8.56 5.45 -7.15
N VAL A 50 -7.59 4.67 -7.66
CA VAL A 50 -6.89 3.64 -6.87
C VAL A 50 -6.15 4.23 -5.67
N ILE A 51 -5.51 5.39 -5.83
CA ILE A 51 -4.86 6.10 -4.72
C ILE A 51 -5.89 6.51 -3.67
N ALA A 52 -7.09 6.96 -4.05
CA ALA A 52 -8.16 7.27 -3.11
C ALA A 52 -8.64 6.01 -2.35
N THR A 53 -8.74 4.86 -3.02
CA THR A 53 -9.02 3.57 -2.36
C THR A 53 -7.95 3.24 -1.31
N ILE A 54 -6.67 3.39 -1.67
CA ILE A 54 -5.53 3.12 -0.77
C ILE A 54 -5.51 4.10 0.40
N GLU A 55 -5.73 5.39 0.14
CA GLU A 55 -5.81 6.43 1.17
C GLU A 55 -6.88 6.07 2.21
N LYS A 56 -8.09 5.72 1.75
CA LYS A 56 -9.18 5.31 2.63
C LYS A 56 -8.78 4.12 3.50
N ALA A 57 -8.18 3.09 2.90
CA ALA A 57 -7.75 1.91 3.64
C ALA A 57 -6.61 2.19 4.64
N LEU A 58 -5.67 3.06 4.30
CA LEU A 58 -4.62 3.50 5.23
C LEU A 58 -5.19 4.27 6.41
N ARG A 59 -6.18 5.14 6.18
CA ARG A 59 -6.91 5.83 7.25
C ARG A 59 -7.69 4.85 8.13
N GLU A 60 -8.32 3.84 7.53
CA GLU A 60 -8.98 2.77 8.29
C GLU A 60 -7.99 2.00 9.16
N ILE A 61 -6.84 1.60 8.59
CA ILE A 61 -5.77 0.93 9.32
C ILE A 61 -5.28 1.79 10.47
N ALA A 62 -5.05 3.10 10.26
CA ALA A 62 -4.57 4.02 11.28
C ALA A 62 -5.52 4.09 12.50
N ASN A 63 -6.82 3.97 12.28
CA ASN A 63 -7.86 4.13 13.29
C ASN A 63 -8.37 2.81 13.90
N ASN A 64 -8.06 1.65 13.32
CA ASN A 64 -8.62 0.37 13.75
C ASN A 64 -7.57 -0.74 13.86
N ASP A 65 -7.31 -1.17 15.08
CA ASP A 65 -6.34 -2.21 15.42
C ASP A 65 -6.71 -3.60 14.89
N ALA A 66 -7.95 -3.85 14.48
CA ALA A 66 -8.44 -5.16 14.07
C ALA A 66 -8.31 -5.47 12.57
N ILE A 67 -7.92 -4.50 11.73
CA ILE A 67 -7.97 -4.64 10.28
C ILE A 67 -6.92 -5.63 9.73
N GLY A 68 -7.31 -6.45 8.76
CA GLY A 68 -6.40 -7.36 8.06
C GLY A 68 -5.98 -8.60 8.85
N ASP A 69 -5.40 -9.55 8.14
CA ASP A 69 -5.02 -10.86 8.65
C ASP A 69 -3.59 -10.84 9.21
N ARG A 70 -3.37 -11.56 10.31
CA ARG A 70 -2.02 -11.76 10.86
C ARG A 70 -1.19 -12.64 9.93
N LEU A 71 0.02 -12.19 9.61
CA LEU A 71 0.99 -13.02 8.90
C LEU A 71 1.58 -14.09 9.85
N LYS A 72 2.01 -15.21 9.28
CA LYS A 72 2.51 -16.39 10.00
C LYS A 72 4.04 -16.54 9.84
N ASN A 73 4.63 -17.43 10.64
CA ASN A 73 6.05 -17.80 10.61
C ASN A 73 6.98 -16.60 10.85
N ASP A 74 7.97 -16.37 9.98
CA ASP A 74 8.98 -15.32 10.06
C ASP A 74 8.41 -13.88 9.98
N PHE A 75 7.11 -13.74 9.76
CA PHE A 75 6.41 -12.47 9.63
C PHE A 75 5.44 -12.21 10.80
N THR A 76 5.64 -12.89 11.93
CA THR A 76 4.85 -12.66 13.15
C THR A 76 5.03 -11.20 13.60
N GLY A 77 3.92 -10.52 13.91
CA GLY A 77 3.89 -9.08 14.23
C GLY A 77 3.28 -8.24 13.11
N PHE A 78 3.38 -8.71 11.86
CA PHE A 78 2.82 -8.03 10.70
C PHE A 78 1.39 -8.46 10.39
N LYS A 79 0.66 -7.55 9.75
CA LYS A 79 -0.68 -7.76 9.22
C LYS A 79 -0.74 -7.44 7.74
N SER A 80 -1.62 -8.14 7.03
CA SER A 80 -1.90 -7.95 5.62
C SER A 80 -3.37 -7.62 5.44
N PHE A 81 -3.66 -6.46 4.86
CA PHE A 81 -5.01 -6.06 4.52
C PHE A 81 -5.18 -6.12 3.00
N HIS A 82 -6.17 -6.89 2.56
CA HIS A 82 -6.51 -7.05 1.15
C HIS A 82 -7.75 -6.24 0.83
N ILE A 83 -7.72 -5.50 -0.28
CA ILE A 83 -8.76 -4.56 -0.68
C ILE A 83 -8.98 -4.71 -2.17
N LYS A 84 -10.21 -4.42 -2.62
CA LYS A 84 -10.55 -4.36 -4.04
C LYS A 84 -10.40 -2.93 -4.56
N SER A 85 -9.68 -2.76 -5.67
CA SER A 85 -9.61 -1.50 -6.40
C SER A 85 -10.92 -1.21 -7.15
N ASP A 86 -11.10 0.05 -7.55
CA ASP A 86 -12.20 0.46 -8.42
C ASP A 86 -12.10 -0.13 -9.84
N TYR A 87 -10.93 -0.70 -10.21
CA TYR A 87 -10.64 -1.29 -11.51
C TYR A 87 -10.05 -2.72 -11.36
N PRO A 88 -10.82 -3.68 -10.83
CA PRO A 88 -10.31 -5.00 -10.48
C PRO A 88 -9.71 -5.70 -11.70
N THR A 89 -8.52 -6.25 -11.53
CA THR A 89 -7.87 -7.11 -12.52
C THR A 89 -8.35 -8.57 -12.37
N ASP A 90 -8.14 -9.39 -13.39
CA ASP A 90 -8.46 -10.82 -13.36
C ASP A 90 -7.31 -11.61 -12.68
N PRO A 91 -7.54 -12.45 -11.65
CA PRO A 91 -8.83 -12.81 -11.04
C PRO A 91 -9.42 -11.74 -10.08
N PRO A 92 -10.76 -11.62 -10.03
CA PRO A 92 -11.52 -10.45 -9.56
C PRO A 92 -11.58 -10.22 -8.03
N HIS A 93 -10.65 -10.79 -7.26
CA HIS A 93 -10.69 -10.76 -5.80
C HIS A 93 -9.44 -10.12 -5.20
N ASP A 94 -9.67 -9.07 -4.42
CA ASP A 94 -8.71 -8.26 -3.66
C ASP A 94 -7.34 -8.11 -4.33
N ASP A 95 -7.34 -7.26 -5.36
CA ASP A 95 -6.19 -6.96 -6.20
C ASP A 95 -5.21 -5.97 -5.55
N LEU A 96 -5.59 -5.31 -4.46
CA LEU A 96 -4.71 -4.46 -3.65
C LEU A 96 -4.34 -5.12 -2.32
N ARG A 97 -3.14 -4.81 -1.85
CA ARG A 97 -2.58 -5.29 -0.58
C ARG A 97 -1.86 -4.17 0.14
N ILE A 98 -2.06 -4.10 1.45
CA ILE A 98 -1.28 -3.27 2.36
C ILE A 98 -0.69 -4.18 3.44
N VAL A 99 0.63 -4.08 3.65
CA VAL A 99 1.33 -4.79 4.73
C VAL A 99 1.80 -3.77 5.74
N TYR A 100 1.50 -4.03 7.01
CA TYR A 100 1.84 -3.12 8.08
C TYR A 100 2.15 -3.85 9.39
N GLU A 101 2.88 -3.15 10.25
CA GLU A 101 3.07 -3.48 11.66
C GLU A 101 2.48 -2.36 12.51
N ARG A 102 1.92 -2.71 13.67
CA ARG A 102 1.35 -1.72 14.58
C ARG A 102 2.17 -1.70 15.86
N GLU A 103 2.77 -0.54 16.12
CA GLU A 103 3.32 -0.20 17.41
C GLU A 103 2.26 0.58 18.22
N THR A 104 2.43 0.66 19.54
CA THR A 104 1.42 1.18 20.48
C THR A 104 0.86 2.58 20.15
N LYS A 105 1.55 3.38 19.34
CA LYS A 105 1.11 4.74 18.95
C LYS A 105 1.16 5.04 17.45
N GLN A 106 1.73 4.16 16.63
CA GLN A 106 1.93 4.39 15.21
C GLN A 106 1.82 3.09 14.41
N VAL A 107 1.35 3.22 13.18
CA VAL A 107 1.35 2.12 12.21
C VAL A 107 2.50 2.27 11.25
N TRP A 108 3.37 1.27 11.21
CA TRP A 108 4.43 1.16 10.22
C TRP A 108 3.89 0.47 8.98
N ILE A 109 3.70 1.23 7.90
CA ILE A 109 3.38 0.69 6.59
C ILE A 109 4.68 0.20 5.96
N VAL A 110 4.75 -1.11 5.71
CA VAL A 110 5.94 -1.73 5.11
C VAL A 110 5.89 -1.58 3.60
N ALA A 111 4.73 -1.86 3.02
CA ALA A 111 4.48 -1.72 1.60
C ALA A 111 2.98 -1.72 1.30
N PHE A 112 2.61 -1.15 0.15
CA PHE A 112 1.28 -1.29 -0.44
C PHE A 112 1.39 -1.44 -1.96
N GLY A 113 0.34 -1.98 -2.59
CA GLY A 113 0.30 -2.06 -4.04
C GLY A 113 -0.69 -3.08 -4.55
N HIS A 114 -0.53 -3.45 -5.81
CA HIS A 114 -1.25 -4.56 -6.40
C HIS A 114 -0.75 -5.89 -5.80
N ARG A 115 -1.58 -6.93 -5.81
CA ARG A 115 -1.23 -8.25 -5.25
C ARG A 115 0.03 -8.88 -5.83
N TYR A 116 0.42 -8.48 -7.03
CA TYR A 116 1.62 -8.94 -7.73
C TYR A 116 2.76 -7.90 -7.74
N LEU A 117 2.50 -6.67 -7.29
CA LEU A 117 3.45 -5.56 -7.35
C LEU A 117 3.25 -4.60 -6.15
N PRO A 118 4.30 -4.29 -5.39
CA PRO A 118 5.68 -4.72 -5.61
C PRO A 118 5.89 -6.21 -5.30
N ASP A 119 6.92 -6.84 -5.87
CA ASP A 119 7.27 -8.25 -5.62
C ASP A 119 8.19 -8.45 -4.41
N ASP A 120 8.76 -7.34 -3.89
CA ASP A 120 9.72 -7.31 -2.80
C ASP A 120 9.09 -7.20 -1.39
N PHE A 121 7.77 -7.35 -1.26
CA PHE A 121 7.04 -7.26 0.03
C PHE A 121 7.75 -8.01 1.16
N TYR A 122 8.13 -9.28 0.93
CA TYR A 122 8.70 -10.13 1.96
C TYR A 122 10.15 -9.75 2.30
N ASP A 123 10.89 -9.18 1.36
CA ASP A 123 12.26 -8.72 1.61
C ASP A 123 12.25 -7.45 2.44
N ARG A 124 11.28 -6.56 2.22
CA ARG A 124 11.09 -5.37 3.06
C ARG A 124 10.73 -5.72 4.50
N ILE A 125 9.87 -6.72 4.72
CA ILE A 125 9.55 -7.20 6.08
C ILE A 125 10.81 -7.77 6.77
N ARG A 126 11.65 -8.51 6.04
CA ARG A 126 12.92 -9.04 6.60
C ARG A 126 13.91 -7.94 6.97
N GLN A 127 13.86 -6.82 6.26
CA GLN A 127 14.70 -5.65 6.54
C GLN A 127 14.15 -4.79 7.69
N SER A 128 12.83 -4.69 7.85
CA SER A 128 12.21 -4.00 8.99
C SER A 128 12.47 -4.72 10.32
N ASN A 129 12.53 -6.05 10.32
CA ASN A 129 12.93 -6.87 11.48
C ASN A 129 14.41 -6.72 11.91
N ARG A 130 15.18 -5.84 11.26
CA ARG A 130 16.61 -5.60 11.58
C ARG A 130 16.90 -4.18 12.09
N MET A 131 15.87 -3.39 12.41
CA MET A 131 15.99 -2.14 13.18
C MET A 131 15.60 -2.38 14.64
#